data_AF-A0A537TSZ7-F1
#
_entry.id   AF-A0A537TSZ7-F1
#
_cell.length_a   1.000
_cell.length_b   1.000
_cell.length_c   1.000
_cell.angle_alpha   90.00
_cell.angle_beta   90.00
_cell.angle_gamma   90.00
#
_symmetry.space_group_name_H-M   'P 1'
#
loop_
_entity.id
_entity.type
_entity.pdbx_description
1 polymer ?
#
loop_
_entity_poly.entity_id
_entity_poly.type
_entity_poly.pdbx_seq_one_letter_code
_entity_poly.pdbx_strand_id
1 'polypeptide(L)'
;MARGVVVVYFSRLGGRLRGDQKIMLDADAQLIAKLKGYDFRGHYEAAHDYSASIFFVPDDVLVREEASALGVRGPNDVYGGVVPHPFVKTKAITHQLIDSDAQRPQGWSAAFAEKVRDVTLAGYTVFNAEDARLAAQRMLHRGPVRLKQPLGASGRGQTLVTTLDQLERFLQQFDADEMATYGLVLEENLREVTTLSVGHIAVDSLMMTYYGTQRRVQTTMAVRSMAAPVSSVCAEGGKHWRR
;
A
#
# COMPACT_ATOMS: atom_id res chain seq x y z
N MET A 1 9.20 -15.51 31.21
CA MET A 1 8.67 -16.23 30.03
C MET A 1 8.13 -15.20 29.06
N ALA A 2 8.42 -15.32 27.77
CA ALA A 2 7.85 -14.44 26.75
C ALA A 2 6.33 -14.59 26.72
N ARG A 3 5.60 -13.49 26.55
CA ARG A 3 4.13 -13.47 26.59
C ARG A 3 3.47 -13.96 25.28
N GLY A 4 4.27 -14.18 24.24
CA GLY A 4 3.85 -14.59 22.92
C GLY A 4 5.03 -14.69 21.94
N VAL A 5 4.73 -14.91 20.67
CA VAL A 5 5.71 -15.01 19.58
C VAL A 5 5.40 -14.01 18.47
N VAL A 6 6.44 -13.46 17.86
CA VAL A 6 6.32 -12.67 16.63
C VAL A 6 6.84 -13.50 15.46
N VAL A 7 6.07 -13.52 14.37
CA VAL A 7 6.42 -14.23 13.13
C VAL A 7 6.24 -13.32 11.93
N VAL A 8 7.12 -13.46 10.95
CA VAL A 8 6.94 -12.84 9.63
C VAL A 8 5.97 -13.67 8.81
N TYR A 9 5.02 -13.03 8.14
CA TYR A 9 4.05 -13.68 7.27
C TYR A 9 4.15 -13.13 5.85
N PHE A 10 4.15 -14.03 4.87
CA PHE A 10 4.08 -13.64 3.45
C PHE A 10 2.63 -13.79 2.98
N SER A 11 1.96 -12.65 2.73
CA SER A 11 0.58 -12.60 2.27
C SER A 11 0.44 -13.26 0.91
N ARG A 12 -0.68 -13.97 0.73
CA ARG A 12 -1.11 -14.57 -0.54
C ARG A 12 -1.33 -13.52 -1.63
N LEU A 13 -1.68 -12.30 -1.21
CA LEU A 13 -1.87 -11.15 -2.10
C LEU A 13 -0.69 -10.17 -2.02
N GLY A 14 0.41 -10.57 -1.39
CA GLY A 14 1.64 -9.81 -1.32
C GLY A 14 2.41 -9.86 -2.64
N GLY A 15 3.07 -8.75 -2.98
CA GLY A 15 3.97 -8.70 -4.12
C GLY A 15 5.29 -9.44 -3.86
N ARG A 16 6.03 -9.76 -4.93
CA ARG A 16 7.35 -10.38 -4.77
C ARG A 16 8.34 -9.42 -4.08
N LEU A 17 8.73 -9.76 -2.86
CA LEU A 17 9.82 -9.07 -2.17
C LEU A 17 11.19 -9.44 -2.74
N ARG A 18 12.05 -8.43 -2.89
CA ARG A 18 13.48 -8.61 -3.13
C ARG A 18 14.20 -9.00 -1.83
N GLY A 19 15.42 -9.53 -1.95
CA GLY A 19 16.22 -9.96 -0.80
C GLY A 19 16.45 -8.86 0.23
N ASP A 20 16.73 -7.63 -0.20
CA ASP A 20 16.85 -6.46 0.68
C ASP A 20 15.57 -6.16 1.46
N GLN A 21 14.41 -6.32 0.83
CA GLN A 21 13.11 -6.08 1.46
C GLN A 21 12.77 -7.15 2.49
N LYS A 22 13.13 -8.41 2.23
CA LYS A 22 12.95 -9.50 3.21
C LYS A 22 13.80 -9.28 4.46
N ILE A 23 15.06 -8.86 4.28
CA ILE A 23 15.95 -8.54 5.41
C ILE A 23 15.39 -7.40 6.26
N MET A 24 14.86 -6.34 5.62
CA MET A 24 14.20 -5.24 6.34
C MET A 24 12.97 -5.71 7.12
N LEU A 25 12.12 -6.55 6.50
CA LEU A 25 10.94 -7.09 7.16
C LEU A 25 11.29 -7.97 8.38
N ASP A 26 12.31 -8.81 8.27
CA ASP A 26 12.81 -9.61 9.39
C ASP A 26 13.35 -8.72 10.53
N ALA A 27 14.06 -7.63 10.18
CA ALA A 27 14.58 -6.68 11.16
C ALA A 27 13.44 -5.91 11.87
N ASP A 28 12.41 -5.50 11.12
CA ASP A 28 11.21 -4.87 11.69
C ASP A 28 10.48 -5.83 12.64
N ALA A 29 10.34 -7.10 12.26
CA ALA A 29 9.72 -8.11 13.10
C ALA A 29 10.51 -8.38 14.40
N GLN A 30 11.84 -8.40 14.34
CA GLN A 30 12.69 -8.49 15.53
C GLN A 30 12.55 -7.27 16.45
N LEU A 31 12.44 -6.06 15.89
CA LEU A 31 12.23 -4.85 16.67
C LEU A 31 10.85 -4.89 17.35
N ILE A 32 9.81 -5.26 16.62
CA ILE A 32 8.46 -5.40 17.16
C ILE A 32 8.43 -6.45 18.28
N ALA A 33 9.10 -7.60 18.12
CA ALA A 33 9.22 -8.61 19.17
C ALA A 33 9.80 -8.04 20.46
N LYS A 34 10.88 -7.25 20.35
CA LYS A 34 11.49 -6.55 21.49
C LYS A 34 10.51 -5.57 22.15
N LEU A 35 9.78 -4.77 21.36
CA LEU A 35 8.80 -3.81 21.87
C LEU A 35 7.64 -4.50 22.60
N LYS A 36 7.19 -5.66 22.12
CA LYS A 36 6.11 -6.45 22.75
C LYS A 36 6.56 -7.30 23.92
N GLY A 37 7.87 -7.53 24.09
CA GLY A 37 8.40 -8.54 25.01
C GLY A 37 8.04 -9.97 24.59
N TYR A 38 7.98 -10.22 23.28
CA TYR A 38 7.67 -11.50 22.64
C TYR A 38 8.95 -12.12 22.06
N ASP A 39 8.94 -13.43 21.82
CA ASP A 39 10.04 -14.11 21.13
C ASP A 39 9.87 -14.00 19.61
N PHE A 40 10.91 -13.60 18.89
CA PHE A 40 10.91 -13.68 17.43
C PHE A 40 11.16 -15.12 16.97
N ARG A 41 10.29 -15.68 16.12
CA ARG A 41 10.34 -17.08 15.66
C ARG A 41 10.57 -17.24 14.16
N GLY A 42 11.05 -16.21 13.48
CA GLY A 42 11.32 -16.28 12.04
C GLY A 42 10.03 -16.21 11.22
N HIS A 43 9.96 -16.99 10.15
CA HIS A 43 8.84 -17.00 9.22
C HIS A 43 7.73 -17.93 9.71
N TYR A 44 6.48 -17.54 9.49
CA TYR A 44 5.33 -18.32 9.90
C TYR A 44 5.25 -19.65 9.13
N GLU A 45 5.11 -20.75 9.87
CA GLU A 45 4.91 -22.08 9.33
C GLU A 45 3.60 -22.67 9.87
N ALA A 46 2.63 -22.96 9.00
CA ALA A 46 1.32 -23.44 9.41
C ALA A 46 1.36 -24.81 10.14
N ALA A 47 2.41 -25.60 9.91
CA ALA A 47 2.61 -26.90 10.56
C ALA A 47 3.25 -26.78 11.95
N HIS A 48 3.73 -25.60 12.33
CA HIS A 48 4.37 -25.37 13.62
C HIS A 48 3.32 -25.14 14.71
N ASP A 49 3.46 -25.85 15.83
CA ASP A 49 2.62 -25.61 17.01
C ASP A 49 3.20 -24.45 17.82
N TYR A 50 2.58 -23.28 17.68
CA TYR A 50 2.88 -22.13 18.51
C TYR A 50 2.04 -22.22 19.79
N SER A 51 2.62 -22.75 20.86
CA SER A 51 1.98 -22.87 22.18
C SER A 51 1.68 -21.52 22.87
N ALA A 52 1.99 -20.40 22.23
CA ALA A 52 1.84 -19.04 22.74
C ALA A 52 1.10 -18.15 21.73
N SER A 53 0.55 -17.02 22.19
CA SER A 53 -0.14 -16.06 21.32
C SER A 53 0.78 -15.54 20.21
N ILE A 54 0.30 -15.58 18.96
CA ILE A 54 1.05 -15.15 17.78
C ILE A 54 0.73 -13.69 17.46
N PHE A 55 1.76 -12.92 17.15
CA PHE A 55 1.67 -11.61 16.54
C PHE A 55 2.31 -11.63 15.16
N PHE A 56 1.52 -11.34 14.13
CA PHE A 56 1.96 -11.42 12.73
C PHE A 56 2.59 -10.10 12.27
N VAL A 57 3.71 -10.19 11.56
CA VAL A 57 4.32 -9.08 10.82
C VAL A 57 4.25 -9.43 9.34
N PRO A 58 3.19 -9.03 8.64
CA PRO A 58 3.01 -9.39 7.25
C PRO A 58 3.87 -8.52 6.32
N ASP A 59 4.24 -9.05 5.16
CA ASP A 59 4.93 -8.30 4.10
C ASP A 59 4.03 -7.30 3.35
N ASP A 60 2.72 -7.43 3.50
CA ASP A 60 1.70 -6.56 2.93
C ASP A 60 0.46 -6.49 3.84
N VAL A 61 -0.41 -5.51 3.57
CA VAL A 61 -1.70 -5.37 4.25
C VAL A 61 -2.55 -6.62 3.99
N LEU A 62 -3.03 -7.25 5.07
CA LEU A 62 -3.87 -8.45 4.97
C LEU A 62 -5.28 -8.09 4.53
N VAL A 63 -5.92 -8.98 3.79
CA VAL A 63 -7.37 -8.91 3.52
C VAL A 63 -8.11 -9.73 4.58
N ARG A 64 -9.35 -9.34 4.89
CA ARG A 64 -10.15 -9.90 5.99
C ARG A 64 -10.22 -11.42 6.00
N GLU A 65 -10.41 -12.06 4.84
CA GLU A 65 -10.50 -13.52 4.73
C GLU A 65 -9.17 -14.18 5.13
N GLU A 66 -8.04 -13.61 4.70
CA GLU A 66 -6.70 -14.09 5.04
C GLU A 66 -6.40 -13.91 6.53
N ALA A 67 -6.70 -12.72 7.06
CA ALA A 67 -6.54 -12.42 8.48
C ALA A 67 -7.38 -13.37 9.36
N SER A 68 -8.63 -13.64 8.96
CA SER A 68 -9.51 -14.58 9.67
C SER A 68 -8.96 -16.02 9.64
N ALA A 69 -8.39 -16.44 8.51
CA ALA A 69 -7.79 -17.77 8.40
C ALA A 69 -6.54 -17.94 9.29
N LEU A 70 -5.84 -16.85 9.60
CA LEU A 70 -4.72 -16.81 10.54
C LEU A 70 -5.16 -16.66 12.01
N GLY A 71 -6.46 -16.48 12.28
CA GLY A 71 -6.96 -16.22 13.63
C GLY A 71 -6.68 -14.79 14.14
N VAL A 72 -6.39 -13.84 13.25
CA VAL A 72 -6.23 -12.42 13.60
C VAL A 72 -7.58 -11.83 13.99
N ARG A 73 -7.71 -11.39 15.25
CA ARG A 73 -8.95 -10.83 15.81
C ARG A 73 -8.93 -9.32 15.91
N GLY A 74 -7.76 -8.71 15.90
CA GLY A 74 -7.63 -7.26 15.99
C GLY A 74 -6.18 -6.76 15.98
N PRO A 75 -5.98 -5.46 16.31
CA PRO A 75 -4.67 -4.80 16.26
C PRO A 75 -3.59 -5.43 17.14
N ASN A 76 -3.98 -6.22 18.15
CA ASN A 76 -3.04 -6.90 19.05
C ASN A 76 -2.51 -8.22 18.49
N ASP A 77 -2.95 -8.64 17.29
CA ASP A 77 -2.53 -9.89 16.66
C ASP A 77 -1.72 -9.64 15.35
N VAL A 78 -1.67 -8.41 14.83
CA VAL A 78 -1.04 -8.10 13.53
C VAL A 78 -0.42 -6.70 13.47
N TYR A 79 0.73 -6.58 12.85
CA TYR A 79 1.35 -5.31 12.48
C TYR A 79 0.79 -4.78 11.16
N GLY A 80 0.54 -3.47 11.09
CA GLY A 80 -0.03 -2.83 9.91
C GLY A 80 -1.55 -2.78 9.97
N GLY A 81 -2.24 -3.40 9.01
CA GLY A 81 -3.69 -3.31 8.92
C GLY A 81 -4.34 -4.51 8.22
N VAL A 82 -5.66 -4.60 8.43
CA VAL A 82 -6.53 -5.56 7.74
C VAL A 82 -7.59 -4.77 6.98
N VAL A 83 -7.71 -5.01 5.67
CA VAL A 83 -8.68 -4.35 4.81
C VAL A 83 -9.81 -5.28 4.39
N PRO A 84 -11.03 -4.76 4.14
CA PRO A 84 -12.15 -5.60 3.74
C PRO A 84 -12.04 -6.12 2.31
N HIS A 85 -11.33 -5.41 1.42
CA HIS A 85 -11.20 -5.79 0.01
C HIS A 85 -9.79 -5.49 -0.52
N PRO A 86 -9.30 -6.25 -1.51
CA PRO A 86 -7.95 -6.09 -2.05
C PRO A 86 -7.65 -4.68 -2.63
N PHE A 87 -8.61 -4.02 -3.26
CA PHE A 87 -8.39 -2.66 -3.79
C PHE A 87 -8.15 -1.60 -2.71
N VAL A 88 -8.63 -1.83 -1.47
CA VAL A 88 -8.56 -0.86 -0.37
C VAL A 88 -7.13 -0.65 0.13
N LYS A 89 -6.26 -1.67 0.03
CA LYS A 89 -4.84 -1.52 0.36
C LYS A 89 -4.04 -0.75 -0.72
N THR A 90 -4.69 -0.34 -1.81
CA THR A 90 -4.03 0.34 -2.92
C THR A 90 -4.42 1.81 -2.97
N LYS A 91 -3.70 2.56 -3.80
CA LYS A 91 -3.99 3.96 -4.14
C LYS A 91 -5.26 4.15 -5.00
N ALA A 92 -5.95 3.08 -5.40
CA ALA A 92 -7.21 3.19 -6.13
C ALA A 92 -8.26 3.99 -5.35
N ILE A 93 -8.32 3.87 -4.03
CA ILE A 93 -9.35 4.53 -3.21
C ILE A 93 -9.24 6.06 -3.18
N THR A 94 -8.11 6.65 -3.60
CA THR A 94 -7.88 8.10 -3.48
C THR A 94 -8.57 8.93 -4.55
N HIS A 95 -9.01 8.31 -5.65
CA HIS A 95 -9.64 9.00 -6.77
C HIS A 95 -11.07 8.54 -6.96
N GLN A 96 -11.90 9.46 -7.44
CA GLN A 96 -13.29 9.18 -7.77
C GLN A 96 -13.40 8.32 -9.03
N LEU A 97 -14.58 7.72 -9.24
CA LEU A 97 -14.90 7.07 -10.52
C LEU A 97 -15.22 8.11 -11.59
N ILE A 98 -15.28 7.68 -12.85
CA ILE A 98 -15.55 8.57 -13.98
C ILE A 98 -16.96 9.16 -13.94
N ASP A 99 -17.94 8.41 -13.44
CA ASP A 99 -19.32 8.83 -13.17
C ASP A 99 -20.03 7.82 -12.24
N SER A 100 -21.36 7.94 -12.10
CA SER A 100 -22.18 7.10 -11.23
C SER A 100 -22.37 5.67 -11.73
N ASP A 101 -22.25 5.46 -13.04
CA ASP A 101 -22.53 4.21 -13.74
C ASP A 101 -21.26 3.40 -14.04
N ALA A 102 -20.09 4.03 -13.84
CA ALA A 102 -18.77 3.42 -13.87
C ALA A 102 -18.70 2.07 -13.16
N GLN A 103 -17.93 1.15 -13.75
CA GLN A 103 -17.66 -0.17 -13.21
C GLN A 103 -16.91 -0.02 -11.88
N ARG A 104 -17.30 -0.84 -10.88
CA ARG A 104 -16.67 -0.84 -9.56
C ARG A 104 -16.77 -2.21 -8.88
N PRO A 105 -15.79 -2.58 -8.06
CA PRO A 105 -15.84 -3.81 -7.28
C PRO A 105 -16.88 -3.69 -6.17
N GLN A 106 -17.35 -4.84 -5.69
CA GLN A 106 -18.18 -4.89 -4.50
C GLN A 106 -17.47 -4.22 -3.32
N GLY A 107 -18.23 -3.43 -2.54
CA GLY A 107 -17.70 -2.72 -1.37
C GLY A 107 -17.01 -1.39 -1.69
N TRP A 108 -17.00 -0.96 -2.96
CA TRP A 108 -16.50 0.38 -3.31
C TRP A 108 -17.29 1.48 -2.59
N SER A 109 -16.57 2.43 -1.98
CA SER A 109 -17.14 3.58 -1.29
C SER A 109 -16.57 4.88 -1.86
N ALA A 110 -17.44 5.74 -2.35
CA ALA A 110 -17.05 7.06 -2.87
C ALA A 110 -16.63 8.04 -1.75
N ALA A 111 -17.01 7.77 -0.50
CA ALA A 111 -16.87 8.71 0.61
C ALA A 111 -15.40 9.06 0.91
N PHE A 112 -14.47 8.11 0.77
CA PHE A 112 -13.05 8.39 1.02
C PHE A 112 -12.45 9.27 -0.08
N ALA A 113 -12.72 8.96 -1.35
CA ALA A 113 -12.27 9.77 -2.48
C ALA A 113 -12.84 11.20 -2.43
N GLU A 114 -14.10 11.36 -2.00
CA GLU A 114 -14.70 12.67 -1.78
C GLU A 114 -13.99 13.44 -0.66
N LYS A 115 -13.73 12.78 0.47
CA LYS A 115 -13.08 13.40 1.64
C LYS A 115 -11.64 13.86 1.36
N VAL A 116 -10.92 13.18 0.47
CA VAL A 116 -9.52 13.49 0.16
C VAL A 116 -9.33 14.30 -1.13
N ARG A 117 -10.43 14.63 -1.84
CA ARG A 117 -10.40 15.27 -3.16
C ARG A 117 -9.49 16.51 -3.20
N ASP A 118 -9.61 17.38 -2.22
CA ASP A 118 -8.90 18.67 -2.18
C ASP A 118 -7.40 18.55 -1.88
N VAL A 119 -6.94 17.36 -1.46
CA VAL A 119 -5.53 17.06 -1.18
C VAL A 119 -4.94 16.02 -2.13
N THR A 120 -5.69 15.65 -3.17
CA THR A 120 -5.27 14.75 -4.24
C THR A 120 -5.20 15.48 -5.58
N LEU A 121 -4.39 14.97 -6.51
CA LEU A 121 -4.40 15.45 -7.89
C LEU A 121 -5.75 15.18 -8.55
N ALA A 122 -6.10 15.94 -9.58
CA ALA A 122 -7.25 15.58 -10.39
C ALA A 122 -6.97 14.22 -11.06
N GLY A 123 -7.95 13.32 -10.97
CA GLY A 123 -7.79 11.96 -11.46
C GLY A 123 -9.01 11.10 -11.23
N TYR A 124 -8.93 9.89 -11.77
CA TYR A 124 -9.95 8.87 -11.70
C TYR A 124 -9.33 7.51 -11.38
N THR A 125 -10.11 6.68 -10.70
CA THR A 125 -9.88 5.25 -10.63
C THR A 125 -10.86 4.55 -11.55
N VAL A 126 -10.38 3.58 -12.32
CA VAL A 126 -11.17 2.81 -13.29
C VAL A 126 -10.97 1.32 -13.07
N PHE A 127 -12.02 0.54 -13.30
CA PHE A 127 -12.02 -0.92 -13.10
C PHE A 127 -12.26 -1.70 -14.40
N ASN A 128 -12.35 -1.00 -15.53
CA ASN A 128 -12.40 -1.59 -16.86
C ASN A 128 -11.73 -0.66 -17.90
N ALA A 129 -11.50 -1.19 -19.10
CA ALA A 129 -10.87 -0.44 -20.18
C ALA A 129 -11.76 0.67 -20.76
N GLU A 130 -13.09 0.54 -20.67
CA GLU A 130 -14.04 1.53 -21.18
C GLU A 130 -13.98 2.84 -20.36
N ASP A 131 -14.09 2.72 -19.04
CA ASP A 131 -13.95 3.84 -18.11
C ASP A 131 -12.55 4.46 -18.20
N ALA A 132 -11.51 3.65 -18.43
CA ALA A 132 -10.14 4.13 -18.66
C ALA A 132 -10.07 5.07 -19.87
N ARG A 133 -10.73 4.72 -20.98
CA ARG A 133 -10.80 5.56 -22.18
C ARG A 133 -11.54 6.86 -21.92
N LEU A 134 -12.69 6.79 -21.27
CA LEU A 134 -13.48 7.97 -20.93
C LEU A 134 -12.70 8.91 -20.01
N ALA A 135 -12.05 8.37 -18.98
CA ALA A 135 -11.17 9.13 -18.08
C ALA A 135 -10.02 9.79 -18.83
N ALA A 136 -9.31 9.04 -19.67
CA ALA A 136 -8.20 9.59 -20.45
C ALA A 136 -8.63 10.65 -21.45
N GLN A 137 -9.76 10.48 -22.15
CA GLN A 137 -10.33 11.49 -23.03
C GLN A 137 -10.55 12.80 -22.27
N ARG A 138 -11.21 12.74 -21.10
CA ARG A 138 -11.45 13.94 -20.28
C ARG A 138 -10.16 14.59 -19.79
N MET A 139 -9.16 13.80 -19.41
CA MET A 139 -7.93 14.30 -18.79
C MET A 139 -6.90 14.81 -19.80
N LEU A 140 -6.75 14.16 -20.96
CA LEU A 140 -5.72 14.50 -21.95
C LEU A 140 -5.92 15.91 -22.54
N HIS A 141 -7.14 16.44 -22.55
CA HIS A 141 -7.40 17.83 -22.90
C HIS A 141 -6.73 18.84 -21.95
N ARG A 142 -6.38 18.44 -20.73
CA ARG A 142 -5.74 19.27 -19.70
C ARG A 142 -4.22 19.07 -19.64
N GLY A 143 -3.71 17.97 -20.19
CA GLY A 143 -2.29 17.65 -20.23
C GLY A 143 -1.98 16.17 -20.12
N PRO A 144 -0.68 15.80 -19.99
CA PRO A 144 -0.25 14.42 -19.84
C PRO A 144 -0.86 13.72 -18.63
N VAL A 145 -1.24 12.46 -18.80
CA VAL A 145 -1.86 11.63 -17.77
C VAL A 145 -0.87 10.59 -17.27
N ARG A 146 -0.76 10.46 -15.95
CA ARG A 146 0.05 9.45 -15.29
C ARG A 146 -0.84 8.28 -14.88
N LEU A 147 -0.62 7.13 -15.51
CA LEU A 147 -1.21 5.85 -15.17
C LEU A 147 -0.44 5.24 -13.99
N LYS A 148 -1.13 4.76 -12.97
CA LYS A 148 -0.48 4.12 -11.81
C LYS A 148 -1.10 2.76 -11.53
N GLN A 149 -0.34 1.71 -11.83
CA GLN A 149 -0.71 0.31 -11.56
C GLN A 149 -0.89 0.07 -10.07
N PRO A 150 -1.99 -0.53 -9.63
CA PRO A 150 -2.45 -0.51 -8.24
C PRO A 150 -1.44 -1.10 -7.26
N LEU A 151 -0.77 -2.19 -7.64
CA LEU A 151 0.24 -2.89 -6.85
C LEU A 151 1.67 -2.31 -6.98
N GLY A 152 1.82 -1.25 -7.78
CA GLY A 152 3.10 -0.56 -7.95
C GLY A 152 3.51 0.23 -6.70
N ALA A 153 4.63 -0.15 -6.10
CA ALA A 153 5.25 0.54 -4.96
C ALA A 153 6.45 1.41 -5.37
N SER A 154 6.79 2.40 -4.53
CA SER A 154 8.03 3.21 -4.63
C SER A 154 8.28 3.86 -6.00
N GLY A 155 7.21 4.33 -6.65
CA GLY A 155 7.30 4.99 -7.96
C GLY A 155 7.48 4.04 -9.15
N ARG A 156 7.40 2.72 -8.94
CA ARG A 156 7.33 1.71 -10.02
C ARG A 156 5.87 1.52 -10.46
N GLY A 157 5.68 0.95 -11.66
CA GLY A 157 4.35 0.74 -12.23
C GLY A 157 3.63 2.04 -12.57
N GLN A 158 4.38 3.07 -12.98
CA GLN A 158 3.82 4.33 -13.45
C GLN A 158 4.18 4.53 -14.92
N THR A 159 3.18 4.86 -15.74
CA THR A 159 3.34 5.12 -17.17
C THR A 159 2.77 6.48 -17.49
N LEU A 160 3.55 7.31 -18.19
CA LEU A 160 3.07 8.59 -18.70
C LEU A 160 2.45 8.36 -20.08
N VAL A 161 1.23 8.86 -20.29
CA VAL A 161 0.57 8.89 -21.59
C VAL A 161 0.18 10.31 -21.98
N THR A 162 0.40 10.65 -23.24
CA THR A 162 0.07 11.95 -23.85
C THR A 162 -0.93 11.82 -24.99
N THR A 163 -1.29 10.60 -25.39
CA THR A 163 -2.28 10.34 -26.44
C THR A 163 -3.15 9.13 -26.08
N LEU A 164 -4.33 9.05 -26.70
CA LEU A 164 -5.20 7.88 -26.57
C LEU A 164 -4.54 6.61 -27.12
N ASP A 165 -3.77 6.69 -28.21
CA ASP A 165 -3.04 5.52 -28.73
C ASP A 165 -2.03 4.97 -27.72
N GLN A 166 -1.37 5.83 -26.93
CA GLN A 166 -0.47 5.38 -25.88
C GLN A 166 -1.23 4.71 -24.73
N LEU A 167 -2.42 5.21 -24.40
CA LEU A 167 -3.32 4.54 -23.47
C LEU A 167 -3.74 3.16 -23.99
N GLU A 168 -4.19 3.05 -25.25
CA GLU A 168 -4.62 1.77 -25.82
C GLU A 168 -3.50 0.73 -25.79
N ARG A 169 -2.26 1.11 -26.13
CA ARG A 169 -1.11 0.20 -26.03
C ARG A 169 -0.85 -0.25 -24.59
N PHE A 170 -1.04 0.64 -23.61
CA PHE A 170 -0.93 0.28 -22.21
C PHE A 170 -2.04 -0.70 -21.79
N LEU A 171 -3.30 -0.41 -22.15
CA LEU A 171 -4.45 -1.24 -21.80
C LEU A 171 -4.38 -2.63 -22.43
N GLN A 172 -3.82 -2.77 -23.63
CA GLN A 172 -3.60 -4.07 -24.29
C GLN A 172 -2.60 -4.97 -23.52
N GLN A 173 -1.72 -4.39 -22.71
CA GLN A 173 -0.71 -5.10 -21.94
C GLN A 173 -1.11 -5.25 -20.46
N PHE A 174 -2.12 -4.53 -20.01
CA PHE A 174 -2.54 -4.51 -18.62
C PHE A 174 -3.53 -5.65 -18.37
N ASP A 175 -3.31 -6.40 -17.30
CA ASP A 175 -4.15 -7.52 -16.94
C ASP A 175 -5.56 -7.04 -16.57
N ALA A 176 -6.58 -7.58 -17.25
CA ALA A 176 -7.97 -7.17 -17.07
C ALA A 176 -8.52 -7.58 -15.70
N ASP A 177 -8.09 -8.73 -15.17
CA ASP A 177 -8.49 -9.20 -13.85
C ASP A 177 -7.80 -8.39 -12.75
N GLU A 178 -6.54 -7.98 -12.96
CA GLU A 178 -5.85 -7.03 -12.09
C GLU A 178 -6.59 -5.69 -12.07
N MET A 179 -7.01 -5.18 -13.24
CA MET A 179 -7.79 -3.94 -13.33
C MET A 179 -9.13 -4.05 -12.59
N ALA A 180 -9.87 -5.13 -12.81
CA ALA A 180 -11.17 -5.34 -12.18
C ALA A 180 -11.04 -5.51 -10.66
N THR A 181 -9.96 -6.13 -10.19
CA THR A 181 -9.74 -6.44 -8.76
C THR A 181 -9.19 -5.25 -7.99
N TYR A 182 -8.21 -4.54 -8.56
CA TYR A 182 -7.42 -3.54 -7.85
C TYR A 182 -7.57 -2.12 -8.39
N GLY A 183 -8.08 -1.96 -9.61
CA GLY A 183 -8.27 -0.68 -10.29
C GLY A 183 -7.00 -0.14 -10.96
N LEU A 184 -7.17 0.74 -11.94
CA LEU A 184 -6.12 1.55 -12.53
C LEU A 184 -6.36 3.02 -12.17
N VAL A 185 -5.32 3.72 -11.69
CA VAL A 185 -5.41 5.15 -11.41
C VAL A 185 -4.90 5.95 -12.60
N LEU A 186 -5.70 6.89 -13.07
CA LEU A 186 -5.34 7.93 -14.03
C LEU A 186 -5.32 9.27 -13.28
N GLU A 187 -4.18 9.92 -13.17
CA GLU A 187 -4.07 11.22 -12.49
C GLU A 187 -3.21 12.20 -13.30
N GLU A 188 -3.32 13.49 -13.00
CA GLU A 188 -2.44 14.51 -13.60
C GLU A 188 -0.96 14.16 -13.38
N ASN A 189 -0.13 14.42 -14.39
CA ASN A 189 1.30 14.20 -14.25
C ASN A 189 2.00 15.39 -13.56
N LEU A 190 2.62 15.13 -12.41
CA LEU A 190 3.51 16.08 -11.77
C LEU A 190 4.94 16.03 -12.36
N ARG A 191 5.58 17.19 -12.45
CA ARG A 191 7.00 17.34 -12.77
C ARG A 191 7.72 17.91 -11.54
N GLU A 192 8.96 17.51 -11.33
CA GLU A 192 9.84 18.09 -10.29
C GLU A 192 9.24 18.05 -8.88
N VAL A 193 8.85 16.86 -8.42
CA VAL A 193 8.22 16.68 -7.10
C VAL A 193 9.25 16.39 -6.01
N THR A 194 9.06 17.01 -4.85
CA THR A 194 9.61 16.52 -3.59
C THR A 194 8.56 15.65 -2.92
N THR A 195 8.84 14.35 -2.79
CA THR A 195 7.92 13.44 -2.11
C THR A 195 8.21 13.45 -0.61
N LEU A 196 7.19 13.73 0.19
CA LEU A 196 7.23 13.54 1.64
C LEU A 196 6.54 12.23 1.99
N SER A 197 7.17 11.46 2.87
CA SER A 197 6.56 10.31 3.53
C SER A 197 6.09 10.76 4.89
N VAL A 198 4.80 10.60 5.18
CA VAL A 198 4.23 10.78 6.51
C VAL A 198 3.60 9.45 6.89
N GLY A 199 3.85 8.98 8.10
CA GLY A 199 3.32 7.71 8.54
C GLY A 199 3.16 7.65 10.04
N HIS A 200 2.46 6.60 10.46
CA HIS A 200 2.11 6.36 11.84
C HIS A 200 2.26 4.88 12.12
N ILE A 201 2.85 4.56 13.26
CA ILE A 201 3.11 3.21 13.74
C ILE A 201 2.39 3.05 15.08
N ALA A 202 1.57 2.01 15.19
CA ALA A 202 0.89 1.65 16.42
C ALA A 202 1.21 0.18 16.77
N VAL A 203 1.75 -0.05 17.97
CA VAL A 203 2.02 -1.39 18.51
C VAL A 203 1.64 -1.37 19.98
N ASP A 204 0.61 -2.13 20.37
CA ASP A 204 0.00 -2.07 21.70
C ASP A 204 -0.35 -0.61 22.10
N SER A 205 0.19 -0.11 23.22
CA SER A 205 0.00 1.27 23.66
C SER A 205 1.01 2.26 23.04
N LEU A 206 2.00 1.77 22.29
CA LEU A 206 3.00 2.62 21.66
C LEU A 206 2.45 3.23 20.37
N MET A 207 2.60 4.54 20.26
CA MET A 207 2.14 5.32 19.12
C MET A 207 3.25 6.26 18.66
N MET A 208 3.73 6.08 17.43
CA MET A 208 4.79 6.87 16.83
C MET A 208 4.31 7.49 15.52
N THR A 209 4.53 8.79 15.33
CA THR A 209 4.33 9.44 14.03
C THR A 209 5.67 9.87 13.49
N TYR A 210 5.87 9.68 12.19
CA TYR A 210 7.08 10.11 11.49
C TYR A 210 6.71 10.90 10.24
N TYR A 211 7.61 11.78 9.87
CA TYR A 211 7.66 12.31 8.52
C TYR A 211 9.11 12.40 8.05
N GLY A 212 9.30 12.39 6.74
CA GLY A 212 10.57 12.72 6.13
C GLY A 212 10.51 12.76 4.62
N THR A 213 11.61 13.12 3.99
CA THR A 213 11.67 13.31 2.54
C THR A 213 12.14 12.04 1.85
N GLN A 214 11.39 11.58 0.85
CA GLN A 214 11.80 10.50 -0.02
C GLN A 214 12.64 11.04 -1.18
N ARG A 215 13.84 10.46 -1.37
CA ARG A 215 14.71 10.75 -2.52
C ARG A 215 14.81 9.53 -3.42
N ARG A 216 14.63 9.71 -4.73
CA ARG A 216 14.98 8.69 -5.72
C ARG A 216 16.50 8.71 -5.92
N VAL A 217 17.17 7.63 -5.53
CA VAL A 217 18.56 7.42 -5.93
C VAL A 217 18.55 6.66 -7.25
N GLN A 218 19.04 7.29 -8.32
CA GLN A 218 19.46 6.61 -9.54
C GLN A 218 20.91 6.19 -9.34
N THR A 219 21.18 4.90 -9.20
CA THR A 219 22.57 4.41 -9.18
C THR A 219 22.97 3.98 -10.59
N THR A 220 24.04 4.58 -11.10
CA THR A 220 24.58 4.40 -12.47
C THR A 220 25.42 3.13 -12.68
N MET A 221 25.32 2.13 -11.79
CA MET A 221 25.94 0.82 -12.01
C MET A 221 24.88 -0.26 -11.95
N ALA A 222 24.55 -0.82 -13.11
CA ALA A 222 23.67 -1.97 -13.36
C ALA A 222 22.43 -2.06 -12.43
N VAL A 223 21.33 -1.45 -12.89
CA VAL A 223 19.95 -1.62 -12.39
C VAL A 223 19.84 -1.62 -10.85
N ARG A 224 19.93 -0.44 -10.23
CA ARG A 224 19.62 -0.26 -8.81
C ARG A 224 18.81 1.01 -8.59
N SER A 225 17.50 0.83 -8.40
CA SER A 225 16.65 1.83 -7.75
C SER A 225 16.59 1.46 -6.27
N MET A 226 17.42 2.12 -5.48
CA MET A 226 17.35 2.10 -4.02
C MET A 226 16.45 3.26 -3.57
N ALA A 227 15.47 2.97 -2.72
CA ALA A 227 14.93 4.00 -1.84
C ALA A 227 15.99 4.26 -0.77
N ALA A 228 16.64 5.41 -0.81
CA ALA A 228 17.50 5.85 0.29
C ALA A 228 16.66 6.04 1.56
N PRO A 229 17.26 5.89 2.76
CA PRO A 229 16.53 6.05 4.01
C PRO A 229 15.90 7.44 4.07
N VAL A 230 14.64 7.46 4.49
CA VAL A 230 13.94 8.67 4.90
C VAL A 230 14.76 9.28 6.05
N SER A 231 15.06 10.57 5.99
CA SER A 231 15.44 11.30 7.21
C SER A 231 14.16 11.47 8.02
N SER A 232 13.86 10.52 8.89
CA SER A 232 12.65 10.50 9.69
C SER A 232 12.90 11.18 11.03
N VAL A 233 12.12 12.23 11.31
CA VAL A 233 11.97 12.75 12.68
C VAL A 233 10.77 12.01 13.27
N CYS A 234 11.02 11.22 14.33
CA CYS A 234 9.97 10.54 15.08
C CYS A 234 9.53 11.42 16.24
N ALA A 235 8.23 11.63 16.39
CA ALA A 235 7.63 12.22 17.58
C ALA A 235 6.82 11.14 18.31
N GLU A 236 7.08 10.96 19.61
CA GLU A 236 6.25 10.12 20.48
C GLU A 236 4.97 10.86 20.83
N GLY A 237 3.84 10.30 20.42
CA GLY A 237 2.52 10.88 20.64
C GLY A 237 1.97 10.52 22.02
N GLY A 238 2.49 11.11 23.09
CA GLY A 238 1.88 11.01 24.42
C GLY A 238 0.78 12.05 24.62
N LYS A 239 -0.49 11.74 24.33
CA LYS A 239 -1.63 12.55 24.79
C LYS A 239 -2.44 11.81 25.84
N HIS A 240 -2.21 12.21 27.10
CA HIS A 240 -3.12 11.91 28.21
C HIS A 240 -4.45 12.63 27.96
N TRP A 241 -5.55 11.88 27.84
CA TRP A 241 -6.89 12.43 27.99
C TRP A 241 -7.29 12.27 29.46
N ARG A 242 -7.25 13.36 30.25
CA ARG A 242 -8.07 13.44 31.46
C ARG A 242 -9.51 13.70 31.00
N ARG A 243 -10.43 13.01 31.69
CA ARG A 243 -11.89 12.96 31.47
C ARG A 243 -12.52 14.31 31.17
#